data_AF-A0A523X760-F1
#
_entry.id   AF-A0A523X760-F1
#
_cell.length_a   1.000
_cell.length_b   1.000
_cell.length_c   1.000
_cell.angle_alpha   90.00
_cell.angle_beta   90.00
_cell.angle_gamma   90.00
#
_symmetry.space_group_name_H-M   'P 1'
#
loop_
_entity.id
_entity.type
_entity.pdbx_description
1 polymer ?
#
loop_
_entity_poly.entity_id
_entity_poly.type
_entity_poly.pdbx_seq_one_letter_code
_entity_poly.pdbx_strand_id
1 'polypeptide(L)'
;MVTFPDKLDLDGATDFEQAVWNATRSIPYGEVRSYAWVAKRIGRPGACRAVGGALARNRFPIIVPCHRVVASDGSLGGFGGGLGLKKHLLGLEAGRVRKANSPFLLQSSPARRLGRPVVGEVRCNSQ
;
A
#
# COMPACT_ATOMS: atom_id res chain seq x y z
N MET A 1 -16.31 5.87 -0.29
CA MET A 1 -14.88 5.93 0.10
C MET A 1 -14.65 4.85 1.15
N VAL A 2 -13.68 3.95 0.99
CA VAL A 2 -13.41 2.88 1.96
C VAL A 2 -12.40 3.40 2.99
N THR A 3 -12.80 3.42 4.27
CA THR A 3 -11.97 3.92 5.39
C THR A 3 -12.14 3.03 6.61
N PHE A 4 -11.09 2.88 7.41
CA PHE A 4 -11.08 2.13 8.67
C PHE A 4 -10.82 3.09 9.84
N PRO A 5 -11.87 3.59 10.51
CA PRO A 5 -11.75 4.58 11.60
C PRO A 5 -11.23 3.96 12.92
N ASP A 6 -10.99 2.66 12.93
CA ASP A 6 -10.67 1.89 14.13
C ASP A 6 -9.40 2.40 14.83
N LYS A 7 -9.47 2.46 16.17
CA LYS A 7 -8.30 2.70 17.00
C LYS A 7 -7.51 1.39 17.07
N LEU A 8 -6.25 1.44 16.65
CA LEU A 8 -5.36 0.28 16.70
C LEU A 8 -4.63 0.27 18.05
N ASP A 9 -4.55 -0.92 18.64
CA ASP A 9 -3.65 -1.17 19.75
C ASP A 9 -2.22 -1.33 19.20
N LEU A 10 -1.37 -0.37 19.51
CA LEU A 10 0.00 -0.30 19.02
C LEU A 10 1.01 -0.74 20.09
N ASP A 11 0.57 -1.35 21.19
CA ASP A 11 1.47 -1.80 22.25
C ASP A 11 2.55 -2.75 21.71
N GLY A 12 3.79 -2.49 22.12
CA GLY A 12 4.98 -3.19 21.64
C GLY A 12 5.53 -2.72 20.28
N ALA A 13 4.89 -1.76 19.61
CA ALA A 13 5.45 -1.13 18.41
C ALA A 13 6.34 0.08 18.77
N THR A 14 7.49 0.20 18.12
CA THR A 14 8.37 1.36 18.29
C THR A 14 7.72 2.63 17.74
N ASP A 15 8.12 3.81 18.22
CA ASP A 15 7.64 5.10 17.70
C ASP A 15 7.79 5.22 16.17
N PHE A 16 8.88 4.65 15.64
CA PHE A 16 9.11 4.59 14.20
C PHE A 16 8.08 3.73 13.47
N GLU A 17 7.75 2.55 14.00
CA GLU A 17 6.70 1.70 13.43
C GLU A 17 5.34 2.35 13.49
N GLN A 18 4.99 2.94 14.63
CA GLN A 18 3.73 3.66 14.80
C GLN A 18 3.61 4.81 13.80
N ALA A 19 4.66 5.61 13.63
CA ALA A 19 4.70 6.69 12.63
C ALA A 19 4.53 6.16 11.20
N VAL A 20 5.24 5.07 10.84
CA VAL A 20 5.13 4.43 9.51
C VAL A 20 3.72 3.89 9.26
N TRP A 21 3.14 3.19 10.22
CA TRP A 21 1.80 2.61 10.09
C TRP A 21 0.74 3.69 9.98
N ASN A 22 0.81 4.74 10.80
CA ASN A 22 -0.11 5.88 10.73
C ASN A 22 0.02 6.64 9.40
N ALA A 23 1.23 6.88 8.91
CA ALA A 23 1.44 7.49 7.59
C ALA A 23 0.87 6.62 6.46
N THR A 24 1.02 5.30 6.57
CA THR A 24 0.52 4.33 5.58
C THR A 24 -1.01 4.23 5.59
N ARG A 25 -1.66 4.34 6.76
CA ARG A 25 -3.14 4.44 6.87
C ARG A 25 -3.73 5.64 6.14
N SER A 26 -2.96 6.69 5.93
CA SER A 26 -3.40 7.88 5.17
C SER A 26 -3.45 7.67 3.66
N ILE A 27 -2.95 6.54 3.14
CA ILE A 27 -2.97 6.26 1.70
C ILE A 27 -4.40 5.84 1.29
N PRO A 28 -5.07 6.58 0.38
CA PRO A 28 -6.42 6.27 -0.03
C PRO A 28 -6.56 4.91 -0.70
N TYR A 29 -7.78 4.36 -0.68
CA TYR A 29 -8.12 3.14 -1.42
C TYR A 29 -7.93 3.34 -2.93
N GLY A 30 -7.27 2.39 -3.61
CA GLY A 30 -6.99 2.48 -5.05
C GLY A 30 -5.76 3.30 -5.40
N GLU A 31 -5.09 3.90 -4.41
CA GLU A 31 -3.84 4.64 -4.60
C GLU A 31 -2.64 3.89 -4.04
N VAL A 32 -1.48 4.16 -4.63
CA VAL A 32 -0.20 3.64 -4.16
C VAL A 32 0.74 4.79 -3.82
N ARG A 33 1.68 4.55 -2.91
CA ARG A 33 2.77 5.46 -2.58
C ARG A 33 4.09 4.72 -2.51
N SER A 34 5.20 5.42 -2.71
CA SER A 34 6.50 4.77 -2.57
C SER A 34 6.94 4.68 -1.11
N TYR A 35 7.90 3.80 -0.82
CA TYR A 35 8.62 3.82 0.46
C TYR A 35 9.24 5.21 0.74
N ALA A 36 9.70 5.92 -0.30
CA ALA A 36 10.25 7.27 -0.19
C ALA A 36 9.23 8.29 0.26
N TRP A 37 7.99 8.18 -0.23
CA TRP A 37 6.89 9.03 0.21
C TRP A 37 6.60 8.86 1.70
N VAL A 38 6.51 7.61 2.16
CA VAL A 38 6.26 7.31 3.58
C VAL A 38 7.41 7.84 4.44
N ALA A 39 8.66 7.58 4.03
CA ALA A 39 9.85 8.08 4.69
C ALA A 39 9.86 9.62 4.82
N LYS A 40 9.50 10.32 3.74
CA LYS A 40 9.35 11.78 3.74
C LYS A 40 8.22 12.23 4.67
N ARG A 41 7.07 11.54 4.66
CA ARG A 41 5.90 11.92 5.45
C ARG A 41 6.10 11.78 6.95
N ILE A 42 6.96 10.87 7.38
CA ILE A 42 7.37 10.73 8.79
C ILE A 42 8.59 11.60 9.15
N GLY A 43 9.03 12.50 8.27
CA GLY A 43 10.16 13.39 8.51
C GLY A 43 11.54 12.72 8.43
N ARG A 44 11.65 11.52 7.86
CA ARG A 44 12.89 10.72 7.79
C ARG A 44 13.18 10.28 6.34
N PRO A 45 13.47 11.20 5.41
CA PRO A 45 13.53 10.91 3.97
C PRO A 45 14.54 9.82 3.56
N GLY A 46 15.61 9.59 4.33
CA GLY A 46 16.58 8.51 4.08
C GLY A 46 16.17 7.12 4.61
N ALA A 47 15.02 6.99 5.26
CA ALA A 47 14.65 5.78 6.00
C ALA A 47 13.89 4.73 5.16
N CYS A 48 13.99 4.74 3.83
CA CYS A 48 13.18 3.90 2.94
C CYS A 48 13.27 2.39 3.24
N ARG A 49 14.48 1.88 3.50
CA ARG A 49 14.68 0.47 3.87
C ARG A 49 14.08 0.16 5.25
N ALA A 50 14.24 1.06 6.22
CA ALA A 50 13.66 0.93 7.54
C ALA A 50 12.12 0.96 7.49
N VAL A 51 11.52 1.81 6.65
CA VAL A 51 10.08 1.82 6.37
C VAL A 51 9.64 0.44 5.87
N GLY A 52 10.38 -0.16 4.92
CA GLY A 52 10.12 -1.52 4.45
C GLY A 52 10.10 -2.55 5.59
N GLY A 53 11.08 -2.48 6.50
CA GLY A 53 11.14 -3.33 7.69
C GLY A 53 9.99 -3.12 8.68
N ALA A 54 9.57 -1.87 8.90
CA ALA A 54 8.40 -1.55 9.74
C ALA A 54 7.09 -2.06 9.11
N LEU A 55 6.95 -1.96 7.78
CA LEU A 55 5.78 -2.49 7.06
C LEU A 55 5.76 -4.02 7.02
N ALA A 56 6.92 -4.68 7.02
CA ALA A 56 7.02 -6.14 7.12
C ALA A 56 6.55 -6.67 8.48
N ARG A 57 6.71 -5.88 9.56
CA ARG A 57 6.24 -6.19 10.92
C ARG A 57 4.81 -5.74 11.19
N ASN A 58 4.09 -5.27 10.18
CA ASN A 58 2.71 -4.82 10.32
C ASN A 58 1.79 -5.96 10.81
N ARG A 59 1.22 -5.80 12.01
CA ARG A 59 0.27 -6.74 12.63
C ARG A 59 -1.16 -6.60 12.12
N PHE A 60 -1.47 -5.51 11.41
CA PHE A 60 -2.81 -5.18 10.94
C PHE A 60 -2.85 -5.03 9.42
N PRO A 61 -2.66 -6.11 8.63
CA PRO A 61 -2.88 -6.06 7.19
C PRO A 61 -4.27 -5.51 6.84
N ILE A 62 -4.40 -4.88 5.67
CA ILE A 62 -5.63 -4.21 5.19
C ILE A 62 -5.95 -2.90 5.92
N ILE A 63 -6.04 -2.90 7.25
CA ILE A 63 -6.31 -1.68 8.04
C ILE A 63 -5.13 -0.71 7.94
N VAL A 64 -3.92 -1.23 8.13
CA VAL A 64 -2.67 -0.57 7.70
C VAL A 64 -2.36 -1.13 6.31
N PRO A 65 -2.62 -0.38 5.23
CA PRO A 65 -2.61 -0.91 3.86
C PRO A 65 -1.18 -1.01 3.31
N CYS A 66 -0.35 -1.85 3.91
CA CYS A 66 1.05 -2.01 3.52
C CYS A 66 1.23 -2.58 2.10
N HIS A 67 0.20 -3.19 1.52
CA HIS A 67 0.17 -3.60 0.10
C HIS A 67 0.16 -2.41 -0.87
N ARG A 68 -0.25 -1.22 -0.44
CA ARG A 68 -0.24 0.02 -1.24
C ARG A 68 1.12 0.70 -1.31
N VAL A 69 2.12 0.21 -0.57
CA VAL A 69 3.48 0.77 -0.58
C VAL A 69 4.36 -0.02 -1.54
N VAL A 70 4.97 0.69 -2.51
CA VAL A 70 5.79 0.11 -3.59
C VAL A 70 7.15 0.80 -3.70
N ALA A 71 8.06 0.27 -4.51
CA ALA A 71 9.30 0.96 -4.83
C ALA A 71 9.02 2.19 -5.71
N SER A 72 9.95 3.16 -5.70
CA SER A 72 9.79 4.41 -6.45
C SER A 72 9.79 4.22 -7.97
N ASP A 73 10.28 3.10 -8.47
CA ASP A 73 10.21 2.69 -9.88
C ASP A 73 8.88 1.97 -10.24
N GLY A 74 7.98 1.81 -9.26
CA GLY A 74 6.71 1.10 -9.40
C GLY A 74 6.81 -0.43 -9.23
N SER A 75 8.00 -0.97 -8.98
CA SER A 75 8.16 -2.40 -8.71
C SER A 75 7.60 -2.79 -7.34
N LEU A 76 7.17 -4.05 -7.23
CA LEU A 76 6.59 -4.56 -5.99
C LEU A 76 7.69 -4.98 -5.02
N GLY A 77 7.87 -4.18 -3.97
CA GLY A 77 8.68 -4.58 -2.81
C GLY A 77 8.01 -5.67 -1.96
N GLY A 78 8.76 -6.20 -1.01
CA GLY A 78 8.35 -7.26 -0.09
C GLY A 78 7.02 -6.98 0.64
N PHE A 79 6.31 -8.04 0.96
CA PHE A 79 5.01 -8.02 1.63
C PHE A 79 4.87 -9.24 2.53
N GLY A 80 4.46 -9.04 3.79
CA GLY A 80 4.37 -10.12 4.78
C GLY A 80 3.46 -11.27 4.37
N GLY A 81 2.37 -10.99 3.64
CA GLY A 81 1.47 -12.00 3.08
C GLY A 81 1.89 -12.56 1.70
N GLY A 82 3.10 -12.28 1.23
CA GLY A 82 3.62 -12.72 -0.08
C GLY A 82 3.17 -11.86 -1.27
N LEU A 83 3.98 -11.87 -2.34
CA LEU A 83 3.76 -11.02 -3.52
C LEU A 83 2.47 -11.35 -4.31
N GLY A 84 2.01 -12.61 -4.27
CA GLY A 84 0.76 -13.02 -4.89
C GLY A 84 -0.45 -12.30 -4.29
N LEU A 85 -0.52 -12.25 -2.96
CA LEU A 85 -1.59 -11.55 -2.25
C LEU A 85 -1.51 -10.04 -2.46
N LYS A 86 -0.30 -9.44 -2.44
CA LYS A 86 -0.12 -8.01 -2.74
C LYS A 86 -0.65 -7.64 -4.13
N LYS A 87 -0.32 -8.44 -5.16
CA LYS A 87 -0.83 -8.26 -6.53
C LYS A 87 -2.35 -8.38 -6.58
N HIS A 88 -2.90 -9.37 -5.87
CA HIS A 88 -4.35 -9.59 -5.82
C HIS A 88 -5.08 -8.41 -5.18
N LEU A 89 -4.62 -7.92 -4.03
CA LEU A 89 -5.19 -6.76 -3.33
C LEU A 89 -5.12 -5.49 -4.19
N LEU A 90 -3.98 -5.21 -4.81
CA LEU A 90 -3.87 -4.07 -5.75
C LEU A 90 -4.79 -4.23 -6.96
N GLY A 91 -4.98 -5.47 -7.44
CA GLY A 91 -5.95 -5.78 -8.49
C GLY A 91 -7.40 -5.55 -8.07
N LEU A 92 -7.76 -5.93 -6.84
CA LEU A 92 -9.06 -5.64 -6.23
C LEU A 92 -9.32 -4.12 -6.20
N GLU A 93 -8.36 -3.35 -5.69
CA GLU A 93 -8.54 -1.90 -5.56
C GLU A 93 -8.54 -1.15 -6.89
N ALA A 94 -7.82 -1.67 -7.90
CA ALA A 94 -7.84 -1.12 -9.25
C ALA A 94 -9.10 -1.52 -10.06
N GLY A 95 -10.02 -2.28 -9.47
CA GLY A 95 -11.20 -2.83 -10.17
C GLY A 95 -10.85 -3.88 -11.23
N ARG A 96 -9.66 -4.48 -11.15
CA ARG A 96 -9.12 -5.47 -12.11
C ARG A 96 -9.31 -6.92 -11.67
N VAL A 97 -10.31 -7.17 -10.83
CA VAL A 97 -10.62 -8.53 -10.38
C VAL A 97 -11.13 -9.31 -11.57
N ARG A 98 -10.38 -10.33 -12.01
CA ARG A 98 -10.98 -11.37 -12.85
C ARG A 98 -12.10 -11.98 -12.03
N LYS A 99 -13.34 -11.98 -12.53
CA LYS A 99 -14.42 -12.79 -11.94
C LYS A 99 -13.87 -14.20 -11.82
N ALA A 100 -13.52 -14.63 -10.61
CA ALA A 100 -13.25 -16.04 -10.37
C ALA A 100 -14.55 -16.76 -10.67
N ASN A 101 -14.56 -17.59 -11.71
CA ASN A 101 -15.67 -18.42 -12.19
C ASN A 101 -16.95 -18.28 -11.36
N SER A 102 -17.76 -17.28 -11.69
CA SER A 102 -19.14 -17.22 -11.21
C SER A 102 -19.98 -17.92 -12.28
N PRO A 103 -20.68 -19.02 -11.97
CA PRO A 103 -21.71 -19.53 -12.86
C PRO A 103 -22.91 -18.58 -12.95
N PHE A 104 -22.88 -17.41 -12.28
CA PHE A 104 -23.99 -16.49 -12.25
C PHE A 104 -23.61 -15.05 -12.63
N LEU A 105 -24.29 -14.61 -13.69
CA LEU A 105 -24.54 -13.25 -14.19
C LEU A 105 -23.48 -12.52 -15.03
N LEU A 106 -23.75 -12.64 -16.33
CA LEU A 106 -23.64 -11.66 -17.42
C LEU A 106 -24.00 -10.23 -16.95
N GLN A 107 -23.08 -9.28 -17.19
CA GLN A 107 -23.34 -8.09 -18.02
C GLN A 107 -22.12 -7.15 -17.96
N SER A 108 -21.77 -6.72 -19.16
CA SER A 108 -20.65 -5.90 -19.59
C SER A 108 -20.71 -4.46 -19.08
N SER A 109 -19.56 -3.90 -18.69
CA SER A 109 -19.38 -2.44 -18.66
C SER A 109 -17.96 -2.06 -19.09
N PRO A 110 -17.82 -0.96 -19.86
CA PRO A 110 -16.63 -0.67 -20.64
C PRO A 110 -15.49 -0.14 -19.78
N ALA A 111 -14.27 -0.44 -20.22
CA ALA A 111 -13.02 -0.05 -19.60
C ALA A 111 -12.97 1.47 -19.34
N ARG A 112 -13.05 1.85 -18.06
CA ARG A 112 -12.86 3.24 -17.63
C ARG A 112 -11.35 3.53 -17.62
N ARG A 113 -10.95 4.52 -18.42
CA ARG A 113 -9.56 4.98 -18.60
C ARG A 113 -8.89 5.21 -17.25
N LEU A 114 -7.70 4.63 -17.08
CA LEU A 114 -6.84 4.77 -15.92
C LEU A 114 -6.43 6.24 -15.73
N GLY A 115 -6.68 6.78 -14.54
CA GLY A 115 -6.05 8.02 -14.09
C GLY A 115 -4.53 7.83 -14.06
N ARG A 116 -3.82 8.83 -14.58
CA ARG A 116 -2.36 8.84 -14.71
C ARG A 116 -1.70 8.67 -13.32
N PRO A 117 -0.54 8.01 -13.24
CA PRO A 117 0.23 7.99 -12.01
C PRO A 117 0.71 9.43 -11.72
N VAL A 118 0.41 9.93 -10.52
CA VAL A 118 0.91 11.22 -10.04
C VAL A 118 2.37 11.00 -9.60
N VAL A 119 3.27 10.81 -10.57
CA VAL A 119 4.69 10.61 -10.30
C VAL A 119 5.35 11.97 -10.11
N GLY A 120 5.41 12.41 -8.87
CA GLY A 120 6.19 13.56 -8.42
C GLY A 120 6.90 13.21 -7.12
N GLU A 121 7.74 12.17 -7.12
CA GLU A 121 8.45 11.71 -5.93
C GLU A 121 9.96 11.67 -6.15
N VAL A 122 10.67 12.28 -5.20
CA VAL A 122 12.13 12.32 -5.09
C VAL A 122 12.65 10.89 -4.93
N ARG A 123 13.62 10.50 -5.75
CA ARG A 123 14.27 9.19 -5.66
C ARG A 123 14.95 9.05 -4.30
N CYS A 124 14.59 8.02 -3.54
CA CYS A 124 15.35 7.62 -2.38
C CYS A 124 16.54 6.80 -2.88
N ASN A 125 17.76 7.32 -2.74
CA ASN A 125 18.95 6.56 -3.08
C ASN A 125 19.00 5.33 -2.16
N SER A 126 18.87 4.16 -2.76
CA SER A 126 19.15 2.87 -2.15
C SER A 126 20.63 2.82 -1.77
N GLN A 127 20.95 3.13 -0.52
CA GLN A 127 22.16 2.71 0.17
C GLN A 127 21.73 1.81 1.34
#